data_AF-A0A3N9V7T7-F1
#
_entry.id   AF-A0A3N9V7T7-F1
#
_cell.length_a   1.000
_cell.length_b   1.000
_cell.length_c   1.000
_cell.angle_alpha   90.00
_cell.angle_beta   90.00
_cell.angle_gamma   90.00
#
_symmetry.space_group_name_H-M   'P 1'
#
loop_
_entity.id
_entity.type
_entity.pdbx_description
1 polymer ?
#
loop_
_entity_poly.entity_id
_entity_poly.type
_entity_poly.pdbx_seq_one_letter_code
_entity_poly.pdbx_strand_id
1 'polypeptide(L)'
;MAHGGGGQLMQQLLDRLVQPLFDNPQLAARHDSAVLDCGDQRLAFTTDSYVVKPLFFPGGDIGKLAVCGTLNDLAMAGARPLCLSASLIIEEGLPVDDLRRVLESMAATARAAGVAIVTGDTKVVERGRGDGLYVNTAGIG
;
A
#
# COMPACT_ATOMS: atom_id res chain seq x y z
N MET A 1 -19.19 -12.24 0.63
CA MET A 1 -17.90 -11.54 0.50
C MET A 1 -16.76 -12.50 0.86
N ALA A 2 -16.35 -13.38 -0.07
CA ALA A 2 -15.31 -14.40 0.16
C ALA A 2 -14.04 -14.12 -0.66
N HIS A 3 -13.67 -12.84 -0.82
CA HIS A 3 -12.52 -12.40 -1.62
C HIS A 3 -11.54 -11.49 -0.86
N GLY A 4 -11.77 -11.23 0.44
CA GLY A 4 -10.97 -10.27 1.22
C GLY A 4 -10.00 -10.87 2.23
N GLY A 5 -9.63 -12.15 2.12
CA GLY A 5 -8.84 -12.84 3.16
C GLY A 5 -7.76 -13.77 2.64
N GLY A 6 -7.08 -13.43 1.54
CA GLY A 6 -5.97 -14.24 1.00
C GLY A 6 -6.34 -15.70 0.68
N GLY A 7 -7.63 -16.01 0.60
CA GLY A 7 -8.15 -17.37 0.44
C GLY A 7 -7.90 -17.93 -0.96
N GLN A 8 -7.99 -19.25 -1.09
CA GLN A 8 -7.67 -20.04 -2.30
C GLN A 8 -8.15 -19.43 -3.63
N LEU A 9 -9.29 -18.73 -3.67
CA LEU A 9 -9.81 -18.07 -4.87
C LEU A 9 -8.92 -16.92 -5.36
N MET A 10 -8.33 -16.14 -4.46
CA MET A 10 -7.35 -15.10 -4.81
C MET A 10 -6.09 -15.72 -5.40
N GLN A 11 -5.57 -16.78 -4.76
CA GLN A 11 -4.41 -17.51 -5.26
C GLN A 11 -4.68 -18.07 -6.66
N GLN A 12 -5.85 -18.65 -6.90
CA GLN A 12 -6.25 -19.12 -8.24
C GLN A 12 -6.29 -17.99 -9.29
N LEU A 13 -6.79 -16.80 -8.92
CA LEU A 13 -6.78 -15.64 -9.81
C LEU A 13 -5.35 -15.21 -10.14
N LEU A 14 -4.48 -15.14 -9.13
CA LEU A 14 -3.08 -14.77 -9.31
C LEU A 14 -2.37 -15.78 -10.21
N ASP A 15 -2.55 -17.08 -9.96
CA ASP A 15 -1.90 -18.17 -10.70
C ASP A 15 -2.37 -18.28 -12.14
N ARG A 16 -3.67 -18.09 -12.40
CA ARG A 16 -4.25 -18.33 -13.71
C ARG A 16 -4.25 -17.13 -14.64
N LEU A 17 -4.28 -15.91 -14.09
CA LEU A 17 -4.39 -14.69 -14.87
C LEU A 17 -3.16 -13.79 -14.71
N VAL A 18 -2.80 -13.44 -13.48
CA VAL A 18 -1.79 -12.40 -13.24
C VAL A 18 -0.39 -12.91 -13.58
N GLN A 19 0.03 -14.05 -13.04
CA GLN A 19 1.39 -14.56 -13.25
C GLN A 19 1.71 -14.87 -14.72
N PRO A 20 0.83 -15.55 -15.49
CA PRO A 20 1.13 -15.83 -16.89
C PRO A 20 1.21 -14.58 -17.77
N LEU A 21 0.47 -13.52 -17.44
CA LEU A 21 0.45 -12.28 -18.22
C LEU A 21 1.62 -11.34 -17.89
N PHE A 22 2.13 -11.39 -16.66
CA PHE A 22 3.24 -10.56 -16.19
C PHE A 22 4.48 -11.40 -15.87
N ASP A 23 4.70 -12.52 -16.57
CA ASP A 23 5.74 -13.49 -16.26
C ASP A 23 7.13 -12.85 -16.15
N ASN A 24 7.72 -12.93 -14.96
CA ASN A 24 9.09 -12.52 -14.68
C ASN A 24 9.59 -13.16 -13.38
N PRO A 25 10.92 -13.31 -13.20
CA PRO A 25 11.50 -13.96 -12.02
C PRO A 25 11.13 -13.32 -10.68
N GLN A 26 11.00 -11.99 -10.64
CA GLN A 26 10.71 -11.25 -9.42
C GLN A 26 9.28 -11.51 -8.93
N LEU A 27 8.31 -11.49 -9.84
CA LEU A 27 6.91 -11.77 -9.50
C LEU A 27 6.68 -13.26 -9.19
N ALA A 28 7.40 -14.15 -9.87
CA ALA A 28 7.33 -15.60 -9.65
C ALA A 28 7.78 -16.02 -8.23
N ALA A 29 8.61 -15.21 -7.56
CA ALA A 29 9.10 -15.48 -6.21
C ALA A 29 8.01 -15.33 -5.12
N ARG A 30 6.92 -14.62 -5.40
CA ARG A 30 5.75 -14.47 -4.50
C ARG A 30 6.10 -13.98 -3.09
N HIS A 31 7.10 -13.10 -2.98
CA HIS A 31 7.47 -12.45 -1.72
C HIS A 31 6.72 -11.13 -1.54
N ASP A 32 6.71 -10.61 -0.31
CA ASP A 32 6.10 -9.32 0.05
C ASP A 32 6.81 -8.12 -0.60
N SER A 33 8.00 -8.32 -1.18
CA SER A 33 8.72 -7.34 -1.98
C SER A 33 9.43 -8.01 -3.15
N ALA A 34 9.52 -7.32 -4.28
CA ALA A 34 10.44 -7.68 -5.35
C ALA A 34 11.84 -7.18 -5.00
N VAL A 35 12.86 -8.02 -5.21
CA VAL A 35 14.27 -7.60 -5.11
C VAL A 35 14.80 -7.28 -6.51
N LEU A 36 15.30 -6.06 -6.68
CA LEU A 36 15.78 -5.52 -7.95
C LEU A 36 17.26 -5.21 -7.86
N ASP A 37 18.04 -5.67 -8.84
CA ASP A 37 19.44 -5.26 -8.99
C ASP A 37 19.51 -3.87 -9.64
N CYS A 38 20.12 -2.92 -8.95
CA CYS A 38 20.30 -1.55 -9.38
C CYS A 38 21.79 -1.18 -9.32
N GLY A 39 22.52 -1.50 -10.39
CA GLY A 39 23.98 -1.42 -10.41
C GLY A 39 24.57 -2.39 -9.37
N ASP A 40 25.42 -1.86 -8.48
CA ASP A 40 26.05 -2.64 -7.40
C ASP A 40 25.19 -2.71 -6.12
N GLN A 41 23.92 -2.29 -6.19
CA GLN A 41 22.99 -2.28 -5.06
C GLN A 41 21.79 -3.20 -5.33
N ARG A 42 21.17 -3.69 -4.25
CA ARG A 42 19.89 -4.40 -4.31
C ARG A 42 18.84 -3.53 -3.64
N LEU A 43 17.71 -3.36 -4.30
CA LEU A 43 16.56 -2.62 -3.80
C LEU A 43 15.40 -3.57 -3.56
N ALA A 44 14.75 -3.47 -2.40
CA ALA A 44 13.43 -4.05 -2.22
C ALA A 44 12.38 -3.04 -2.69
N PHE A 45 11.41 -3.50 -3.46
CA PHE A 45 10.29 -2.70 -3.92
C PHE A 45 8.98 -3.42 -3.63
N THR A 46 8.05 -2.72 -2.98
CA THR A 46 6.73 -3.26 -2.62
C THR A 46 5.64 -2.22 -2.80
N THR A 47 4.40 -2.68 -2.91
CA THR A 47 3.22 -1.84 -2.92
C THR A 47 2.02 -2.60 -2.35
N ASP A 48 1.16 -1.87 -1.66
CA ASP A 48 -0.08 -2.43 -1.13
C ASP A 48 -1.19 -1.38 -1.14
N SER A 49 -2.43 -1.86 -1.28
CA SER A 49 -3.63 -1.01 -1.32
C SER A 49 -4.53 -1.31 -0.13
N TYR A 50 -4.79 -0.26 0.63
CA TYR A 50 -5.51 -0.29 1.90
C TYR A 50 -6.95 0.16 1.66
N VAL A 51 -7.88 -0.76 1.96
CA VAL A 51 -9.34 -0.59 1.76
C VAL A 51 -10.11 -0.85 3.06
N VAL A 52 -9.46 -0.64 4.21
CA VAL A 52 -10.02 -0.98 5.53
C VAL A 52 -11.23 -0.13 5.89
N LYS A 53 -12.20 -0.78 6.55
CA LYS A 53 -13.41 -0.17 7.09
C LYS A 53 -13.63 -0.61 8.54
N PRO A 54 -13.94 0.32 9.46
CA PRO A 54 -13.99 1.79 9.29
C PRO A 54 -12.61 2.41 9.00
N LEU A 55 -12.57 3.67 8.53
CA LEU A 55 -11.30 4.38 8.27
C LEU A 55 -10.49 4.62 9.57
N PHE A 56 -11.18 4.72 10.70
CA PHE A 56 -10.60 4.89 12.03
C PHE A 56 -11.08 3.74 12.93
N PHE A 57 -10.15 3.08 13.62
CA PHE A 57 -10.44 1.90 14.44
C PHE A 57 -9.59 1.88 15.72
N PRO A 58 -9.92 1.06 16.72
CA PRO A 58 -9.09 0.96 17.92
C PRO A 58 -7.64 0.60 17.57
N GLY A 59 -6.69 1.47 17.94
CA GLY A 59 -5.25 1.27 17.70
C GLY A 59 -4.67 1.89 16.42
N GLY A 60 -5.51 2.45 15.54
CA GLY A 60 -5.03 3.10 14.32
C GLY A 60 -6.10 3.62 13.37
N ASP A 61 -5.67 3.91 12.16
CA ASP A 61 -6.50 4.36 11.05
C ASP A 61 -5.88 3.86 9.75
N ILE A 62 -6.60 4.04 8.64
CA ILE A 62 -6.14 3.65 7.30
C ILE A 62 -4.79 4.28 6.93
N GLY A 63 -4.48 5.48 7.42
CA GLY A 63 -3.23 6.18 7.14
C GLY A 63 -2.04 5.54 7.85
N LYS A 64 -2.16 5.31 9.16
CA LYS A 64 -1.16 4.54 9.92
C LYS A 64 -0.97 3.15 9.34
N LEU A 65 -2.07 2.47 9.00
CA LEU A 65 -2.03 1.13 8.41
C LEU A 65 -1.28 1.14 7.08
N ALA A 66 -1.54 2.12 6.22
CA ALA A 66 -0.89 2.21 4.92
C ALA A 66 0.63 2.35 5.03
N VAL A 67 1.08 3.26 5.90
CA VAL A 67 2.51 3.45 6.13
C VAL A 67 3.14 2.22 6.79
N CYS A 68 2.54 1.68 7.85
CA CYS A 68 3.09 0.53 8.55
C CYS A 68 3.13 -0.73 7.68
N GLY A 69 2.11 -1.01 6.87
CA GLY A 69 2.05 -2.19 6.03
C GLY A 69 3.19 -2.22 5.01
N THR A 70 3.33 -1.14 4.22
CA THR A 70 4.40 -1.05 3.21
C THR A 70 5.80 -1.07 3.84
N LEU A 71 5.99 -0.46 5.02
CA LEU A 71 7.27 -0.53 5.74
C LEU A 71 7.55 -1.93 6.29
N ASN A 72 6.53 -2.65 6.75
CA ASN A 72 6.67 -4.02 7.23
C ASN A 72 7.06 -4.96 6.08
N ASP A 73 6.49 -4.79 4.88
CA ASP A 73 6.85 -5.57 3.70
C ASP A 73 8.34 -5.40 3.34
N LEU A 74 8.84 -4.16 3.36
CA LEU A 74 10.27 -3.88 3.19
C LEU A 74 11.12 -4.51 4.31
N ALA A 75 10.66 -4.43 5.56
CA ALA A 75 11.38 -5.00 6.70
C ALA A 75 11.43 -6.54 6.62
N MET A 76 10.36 -7.20 6.15
CA MET A 76 10.32 -8.64 5.93
C MET A 76 11.27 -9.08 4.81
N ALA A 77 11.51 -8.22 3.81
CA ALA A 77 12.53 -8.41 2.79
C ALA A 77 13.97 -8.15 3.30
N GLY A 78 14.15 -7.74 4.56
CA GLY A 78 15.45 -7.38 5.14
C GLY A 78 16.01 -6.05 4.64
N ALA A 79 15.15 -5.23 4.03
CA ALA A 79 15.52 -3.96 3.42
C ALA A 79 15.45 -2.81 4.43
N ARG A 80 16.22 -1.74 4.21
CA ARG A 80 16.14 -0.54 5.04
C ARG A 80 15.27 0.48 4.28
N PRO A 81 14.05 0.79 4.74
CA PRO A 81 13.19 1.72 4.04
C PRO A 81 13.88 3.05 3.72
N LEU A 82 13.83 3.46 2.46
CA LEU A 82 14.40 4.71 1.96
C LEU A 82 13.32 5.79 1.80
N CYS A 83 12.23 5.44 1.12
CA CYS A 83 11.12 6.34 0.85
C CYS A 83 9.83 5.60 0.53
N LEU A 84 8.72 6.34 0.60
CA LEU A 84 7.39 5.88 0.22
C LEU A 84 6.79 6.80 -0.86
N SER A 85 5.91 6.27 -1.69
CA SER A 85 4.89 7.03 -2.42
C SER A 85 3.52 6.85 -1.74
N ALA A 86 2.60 7.80 -1.97
CA ALA A 86 1.21 7.68 -1.51
C ALA A 86 0.21 8.10 -2.61
N SER A 87 -0.66 7.19 -3.01
CA SER A 87 -1.76 7.44 -3.94
C SER A 87 -3.10 7.36 -3.23
N LEU A 88 -3.96 8.34 -3.43
CA LEU A 88 -5.26 8.48 -2.76
C LEU A 88 -6.39 8.40 -3.78
N ILE A 89 -7.36 7.54 -3.53
CA ILE A 89 -8.64 7.53 -4.25
C ILE A 89 -9.72 7.93 -3.25
N ILE A 90 -10.26 9.13 -3.44
CA ILE A 90 -11.17 9.79 -2.51
C ILE A 90 -12.57 9.76 -3.10
N GLU A 91 -13.56 9.30 -2.34
CA GLU A 91 -14.95 9.40 -2.76
C GLU A 91 -15.49 10.82 -2.53
N GLU A 92 -16.19 11.36 -3.53
CA GLU A 92 -16.91 12.62 -3.40
C GLU A 92 -17.87 12.58 -2.20
N GLY A 93 -17.74 13.58 -1.32
CA GLY A 93 -18.52 13.67 -0.08
C GLY A 93 -17.80 13.18 1.16
N LEU A 94 -16.56 12.66 1.05
CA LEU A 94 -15.71 12.42 2.22
C LEU A 94 -15.44 13.74 2.98
N PRO A 95 -15.67 13.80 4.31
CA PRO A 95 -15.33 14.98 5.08
C PRO A 95 -13.85 15.34 4.98
N VAL A 96 -13.56 16.61 4.68
CA VAL A 96 -12.17 17.12 4.59
C VAL A 96 -11.42 16.93 5.91
N ASP A 97 -12.11 17.02 7.05
CA ASP A 97 -11.49 16.79 8.36
C ASP A 97 -11.07 15.33 8.57
N ASP A 98 -11.84 14.37 8.04
CA ASP A 98 -11.43 12.96 8.08
C ASP A 98 -10.23 12.71 7.17
N LEU A 99 -10.22 13.27 5.96
CA LEU A 99 -9.05 13.20 5.07
C LEU A 99 -7.82 13.82 5.74
N ARG A 100 -7.96 14.99 6.37
CA ARG A 100 -6.86 15.65 7.10
C ARG A 100 -6.30 14.74 8.19
N ARG A 101 -7.16 14.15 9.02
CA ARG A 101 -6.74 13.26 10.12
C ARG A 101 -5.97 12.04 9.59
N VAL A 102 -6.40 11.47 8.47
CA VAL A 102 -5.68 10.35 7.83
C VAL A 102 -4.30 10.81 7.35
N LEU A 103 -4.20 11.94 6.66
CA LEU A 103 -2.93 12.48 6.16
C LEU A 103 -1.96 12.84 7.29
N GLU A 104 -2.46 13.42 8.38
CA GLU A 104 -1.68 13.71 9.59
C GLU A 104 -1.14 12.41 10.22
N SER A 105 -1.96 11.35 10.27
CA SER A 105 -1.56 10.04 10.76
C SER A 105 -0.48 9.38 9.88
N MET A 106 -0.63 9.44 8.55
CA MET A 106 0.41 8.99 7.61
C MET A 106 1.72 9.74 7.84
N ALA A 107 1.66 11.07 7.91
CA ALA A 107 2.84 11.91 8.09
C ALA A 107 3.53 11.67 9.44
N ALA A 108 2.77 11.49 10.52
CA ALA A 108 3.31 11.16 11.83
C ALA A 108 3.97 9.78 11.85
N THR A 109 3.33 8.78 11.22
CA THR A 109 3.83 7.40 11.17
C THR A 109 5.11 7.31 10.33
N ALA A 110 5.16 7.94 9.16
CA ALA A 110 6.35 7.96 8.31
C ALA A 110 7.53 8.65 9.01
N ARG A 111 7.26 9.78 9.66
CA ARG A 111 8.27 10.52 10.45
C ARG A 111 8.83 9.68 11.60
N ALA A 112 7.96 8.96 12.33
CA ALA A 112 8.38 8.09 13.42
C ALA A 112 9.28 6.93 12.93
N ALA A 113 9.05 6.44 11.71
CA ALA A 113 9.88 5.43 11.06
C ALA A 113 11.12 6.00 10.35
N GLY A 114 11.34 7.32 10.36
CA GLY A 114 12.50 7.95 9.72
C GLY A 114 12.47 7.92 8.19
N VAL A 115 11.30 7.75 7.58
CA VAL A 115 11.11 7.73 6.12
C VAL A 115 10.27 8.92 5.65
N ALA A 116 10.51 9.34 4.42
CA ALA A 116 9.73 10.38 3.76
C ALA A 116 8.74 9.78 2.76
N ILE A 117 7.54 10.34 2.70
CA ILE A 117 6.64 10.18 1.55
C ILE A 117 7.09 11.21 0.51
N VAL A 118 7.67 10.75 -0.60
CA VAL A 118 8.41 11.60 -1.55
C VAL A 118 7.64 11.93 -2.83
N THR A 119 6.55 11.23 -3.10
CA THR A 119 5.70 11.45 -4.27
C THR A 119 4.29 10.89 -4.02
N GLY A 120 3.34 11.24 -4.89
CA GLY A 120 1.97 10.75 -4.77
C GLY A 120 1.07 11.12 -5.93
N ASP A 121 -0.16 10.58 -5.87
CA ASP A 121 -1.26 10.94 -6.77
C ASP A 121 -2.54 11.12 -5.97
N THR A 122 -3.49 11.88 -6.52
CA THR A 122 -4.81 12.02 -5.93
C THR A 122 -5.87 11.99 -7.01
N LYS A 123 -6.87 11.14 -6.80
CA LYS A 123 -8.03 11.00 -7.66
C LYS A 123 -9.29 11.10 -6.81
N VAL A 124 -10.29 11.77 -7.37
CA VAL A 124 -11.63 11.84 -6.77
C VAL A 124 -12.56 11.05 -7.66
N VAL A 125 -13.32 10.14 -7.07
CA VAL A 125 -14.38 9.38 -7.74
C VAL A 125 -15.74 9.91 -7.32
N GLU A 126 -16.73 9.78 -8.19
CA GLU A 126 -18.10 10.19 -7.91
C GLU A 126 -18.66 9.48 -6.67
N ARG A 127 -19.64 10.10 -6.02
CA ARG A 127 -20.36 9.49 -4.92
C ARG A 127 -20.99 8.16 -5.32
N GLY A 128 -20.80 7.13 -4.50
CA GLY A 128 -21.22 5.75 -4.74
C GLY A 128 -20.25 4.92 -5.59
N ARG A 129 -19.10 5.48 -6.01
CA ARG A 129 -18.06 4.77 -6.77
C ARG A 129 -16.83 4.42 -5.94
N GLY A 130 -16.77 4.88 -4.70
CA GLY A 130 -15.78 4.50 -3.70
C GLY A 130 -16.48 4.04 -2.42
N ASP A 131 -15.68 3.72 -1.41
CA ASP A 131 -16.16 3.53 -0.04
C ASP A 131 -15.38 4.48 0.86
N GLY A 132 -15.56 5.79 0.68
CA GLY A 132 -14.88 6.86 1.42
C GLY A 132 -13.45 7.15 0.96
N LEU A 133 -12.48 6.28 1.28
CA LEU A 133 -11.06 6.51 0.98
C LEU A 133 -10.33 5.19 0.77
N TYR A 134 -9.59 5.09 -0.34
CA TYR A 134 -8.57 4.07 -0.53
C TYR A 134 -7.20 4.73 -0.59
N VAL A 135 -6.22 4.07 0.03
CA VAL A 135 -4.83 4.50 0.06
C VAL A 135 -3.99 3.41 -0.57
N ASN A 136 -3.16 3.74 -1.54
CA ASN A 136 -2.07 2.88 -1.97
C ASN A 136 -0.76 3.52 -1.51
N THR A 137 0.13 2.71 -0.95
CA THR A 137 1.51 3.13 -0.71
C THR A 137 2.43 2.14 -1.42
N ALA A 138 3.49 2.67 -2.00
CA ALA A 138 4.60 1.87 -2.51
C ALA A 138 5.87 2.32 -1.81
N GLY A 139 6.81 1.41 -1.60
CA GLY A 139 8.02 1.67 -0.84
C GLY A 139 9.25 1.06 -1.50
N ILE A 140 10.36 1.78 -1.40
CA ILE A 140 11.69 1.29 -1.79
C ILE A 140 12.57 1.26 -0.55
N GLY A 141 13.33 0.17 -0.39
CA GLY A 141 14.26 -0.04 0.72
C GLY A 141 15.51 -0.83 0.33
#